data_AF-A0A1G9ZCW3-F1
#
_entry.id   AF-A0A1G9ZCW3-F1
#
_cell.length_a   1.000
_cell.length_b   1.000
_cell.length_c   1.000
_cell.angle_alpha   90.00
_cell.angle_beta   90.00
_cell.angle_gamma   90.00
#
_symmetry.space_group_name_H-M   'P 1'
#
loop_
_entity.id
_entity.type
_entity.pdbx_description
1 polymer ?
#
loop_
_entity_poly.entity_id
_entity_poly.type
_entity_poly.pdbx_seq_one_letter_code
_entity_poly.pdbx_strand_id
1 'polypeptide(L)'
;MKLMVELDGQTVALNDCFWIRVDAAGCTWSSLHGDQALTAEDAHKEFVPRQRDRDREQRQGWSIHLLTRAQWKQQAEPCFLGTCEHRKAATA
;
A
#
# COMPACT_ATOMS: atom_id res chain seq x y z
N MET A 1 22.37 2.79 9.70
CA MET A 1 21.31 3.08 10.69
C MET A 1 20.02 2.52 10.12
N LYS A 2 19.34 1.60 10.82
CA LYS A 2 18.06 1.03 10.33
C LYS A 2 16.91 1.85 10.92
N LEU A 3 16.01 2.34 10.06
CA LEU A 3 14.80 3.00 10.53
C LEU A 3 13.79 1.93 10.95
N MET A 4 13.21 2.09 12.13
CA MET A 4 12.26 1.15 12.71
C MET A 4 10.88 1.79 12.75
N VAL A 5 9.85 0.98 12.58
CA VAL A 5 8.44 1.39 12.64
C VAL A 5 7.66 0.42 13.51
N GLU A 6 6.58 0.91 14.13
CA GLU A 6 5.66 0.09 14.89
C GLU A 6 4.42 -0.22 14.06
N LEU A 7 4.15 -1.50 13.82
CA LEU A 7 2.99 -2.01 13.10
C LEU A 7 2.34 -3.10 13.95
N ASP A 8 1.07 -2.95 14.30
CA ASP A 8 0.30 -3.90 15.12
C ASP A 8 1.02 -4.35 16.42
N GLY A 9 1.68 -3.41 17.09
CA GLY A 9 2.45 -3.65 18.32
C GLY A 9 3.79 -4.36 18.10
N GLN A 10 4.24 -4.51 16.85
CA GLN A 10 5.55 -5.05 16.50
C GLN A 10 6.47 -3.95 15.98
N THR A 11 7.67 -3.85 16.55
CA THR A 11 8.73 -3.00 16.00
C THR A 11 9.49 -3.76 14.91
N VAL A 12 9.36 -3.30 13.68
CA VAL A 12 9.97 -3.92 12.49
C VAL A 12 10.85 -2.91 11.75
N ALA A 13 11.85 -3.39 11.03
CA ALA A 13 12.67 -2.51 10.21
C ALA A 13 11.87 -2.05 8.99
N LEU A 14 11.89 -0.74 8.70
CA LEU A 14 11.10 -0.18 7.60
C LEU A 14 11.44 -0.83 6.26
N ASN A 15 12.70 -1.19 6.03
CA ASN A 15 13.14 -1.85 4.81
C ASN A 15 12.65 -3.31 4.64
N ASP A 16 12.09 -3.92 5.70
CA ASP A 16 11.42 -5.22 5.65
C ASP A 16 9.89 -5.09 5.42
N CYS A 17 9.39 -3.86 5.34
CA CYS A 17 8.00 -3.53 5.08
C CYS A 17 7.77 -3.10 3.62
N PHE A 18 6.49 -3.00 3.27
CA PHE A 18 6.03 -2.67 1.93
C PHE A 18 4.91 -1.64 2.02
N TRP A 19 5.12 -0.51 1.38
CA TRP A 19 4.05 0.44 1.13
C TRP A 19 3.18 -0.10 0.01
N ILE A 20 1.87 0.04 0.15
CA ILE A 20 0.89 -0.35 -0.86
C ILE A 20 -0.09 0.78 -1.13
N ARG A 21 -0.56 0.86 -2.38
CA ARG A 21 -1.66 1.72 -2.79
C ARG A 21 -2.90 0.88 -3.04
N VAL A 22 -3.98 1.21 -2.33
CA VAL A 22 -5.24 0.45 -2.33
C VAL A 22 -6.37 1.34 -2.83
N ASP A 23 -7.22 0.81 -3.69
CA ASP A 23 -8.44 1.51 -4.13
C ASP A 23 -9.59 1.38 -3.12
N ALA A 24 -10.68 2.08 -3.36
CA ALA A 24 -11.86 2.02 -2.49
C ALA A 24 -12.53 0.63 -2.43
N ALA A 25 -12.23 -0.28 -3.37
CA ALA A 25 -12.72 -1.65 -3.35
C ALA A 25 -11.80 -2.60 -2.56
N GLY A 26 -10.65 -2.12 -2.06
CA GLY A 26 -9.67 -2.93 -1.34
C GLY A 26 -8.62 -3.59 -2.26
N CYS A 27 -8.63 -3.35 -3.57
CA CYS A 27 -7.60 -3.89 -4.45
C CYS A 27 -6.28 -3.14 -4.27
N THR A 28 -5.19 -3.88 -4.10
CA THR A 28 -3.85 -3.30 -4.19
C THR A 28 -3.46 -3.13 -5.66
N TRP A 29 -3.01 -1.93 -6.02
CA TRP A 29 -2.59 -1.57 -7.38
C TRP A 29 -1.08 -1.36 -7.52
N SER A 30 -0.42 -0.91 -6.46
CA SER A 30 1.01 -0.61 -6.48
C SER A 30 1.66 -1.01 -5.16
N SER A 31 2.94 -1.35 -5.21
CA SER A 31 3.76 -1.69 -4.05
C SER A 31 5.15 -1.09 -4.20
N LEU A 32 5.73 -0.61 -3.10
CA LEU A 32 7.12 -0.16 -3.03
C LEU A 32 7.76 -0.64 -1.73
N HIS A 33 9.08 -0.87 -1.74
CA HIS A 33 9.81 -1.24 -0.53
C HIS A 33 9.79 -0.10 0.47
N GLY A 34 9.69 -0.41 1.76
CA GLY A 34 9.53 0.59 2.81
C GLY A 34 10.66 1.61 2.87
N ASP A 35 11.87 1.28 2.41
CA ASP A 35 13.01 2.21 2.36
C ASP A 35 12.93 3.26 1.23
N GLN A 36 11.99 3.12 0.29
CA GLN A 36 11.76 4.09 -0.78
C GLN A 36 10.92 5.29 -0.33
N ALA A 37 10.25 5.21 0.83
CA ALA A 37 9.43 6.30 1.36
C ALA A 37 9.36 6.25 2.90
N LEU A 38 9.51 7.40 3.55
CA LEU A 38 9.47 7.48 5.02
C LEU A 38 8.05 7.60 5.57
N THR A 39 7.12 8.11 4.74
CA THR A 39 5.74 8.38 5.13
C THR A 39 4.76 7.88 4.07
N ALA A 40 3.49 7.74 4.45
CA ALA A 40 2.42 7.42 3.52
C ALA A 40 2.27 8.48 2.42
N GLU A 41 2.52 9.76 2.73
CA GLU A 41 2.47 10.84 1.74
C GLU A 41 3.61 10.72 0.72
N ASP A 42 4.83 10.41 1.16
CA ASP A 42 5.96 10.19 0.27
C ASP A 42 5.72 8.98 -0.63
N ALA A 43 5.20 7.88 -0.06
CA ALA A 43 4.80 6.72 -0.85
C ALA A 43 3.71 7.08 -1.87
N HIS A 44 2.72 7.92 -1.50
CA HIS A 44 1.69 8.38 -2.45
C HIS A 44 2.29 9.19 -3.61
N LYS A 45 3.29 10.05 -3.33
CA LYS A 45 4.00 10.81 -4.36
C LYS A 45 4.79 9.90 -5.30
N GLU A 46 5.44 8.87 -4.79
CA GLU A 46 6.14 7.88 -5.59
C GLU A 46 5.17 7.09 -6.50
N PHE A 47 4.03 6.66 -5.96
CA PHE A 47 3.01 5.96 -6.74
C PHE A 47 2.28 6.84 -7.76
N VAL A 48 2.06 8.10 -7.42
CA VAL A 48 1.26 9.06 -8.19
C VAL A 48 1.97 10.41 -8.16
N PRO A 49 2.92 10.66 -9.08
CA PRO A 49 3.76 11.85 -9.06
C PRO A 49 2.98 13.17 -9.21
N ARG A 50 1.86 13.13 -9.94
CA ARG A 50 1.03 14.31 -10.22
C ARG A 50 0.08 14.60 -9.06
N GLN A 51 0.16 15.82 -8.50
CA GLN A 51 -0.71 16.26 -7.40
C GLN A 51 -2.21 16.12 -7.74
N ARG A 52 -2.61 16.55 -8.95
CA ARG A 52 -4.00 16.46 -9.41
C ARG A 52 -4.58 15.04 -9.32
N ASP A 53 -3.76 14.03 -9.58
CA ASP A 53 -4.21 12.64 -9.56
C ASP A 53 -4.28 12.11 -8.13
N ARG A 54 -3.36 12.53 -7.24
CA ARG A 54 -3.46 12.25 -5.79
C ARG A 54 -4.73 12.84 -5.17
N ASP A 55 -5.04 14.09 -5.49
CA ASP A 55 -6.26 14.76 -4.99
C ASP A 55 -7.53 14.04 -5.46
N ARG A 56 -7.49 13.50 -6.68
CA ARG A 56 -8.57 12.69 -7.24
C ARG A 56 -8.70 11.36 -6.50
N GLU A 57 -7.60 10.67 -6.27
CA GLU A 57 -7.55 9.40 -5.54
C GLU A 57 -8.09 9.55 -4.11
N GLN A 58 -7.71 10.62 -3.39
CA GLN A 58 -8.27 10.92 -2.07
C GLN A 58 -9.79 11.08 -2.10
N ARG A 59 -10.34 11.79 -3.10
CA ARG A 59 -11.80 11.93 -3.28
C ARG A 59 -12.49 10.63 -3.66
N GLN A 60 -11.76 9.70 -4.28
CA GLN A 60 -12.26 8.39 -4.70
C GLN A 60 -12.09 7.32 -3.62
N GLY A 61 -11.56 7.66 -2.43
CA GLY A 61 -11.43 6.72 -1.32
C GLY A 61 -10.21 5.80 -1.41
N TRP A 62 -9.20 6.16 -2.19
CA TRP A 62 -7.93 5.43 -2.20
C TRP A 62 -7.12 5.69 -0.93
N SER A 63 -6.31 4.72 -0.55
CA SER A 63 -5.48 4.77 0.65
C SER A 63 -4.08 4.21 0.44
N ILE A 64 -3.15 4.66 1.28
CA ILE A 64 -1.78 4.16 1.36
C ILE A 64 -1.59 3.47 2.70
N HIS A 65 -1.05 2.25 2.67
CA HIS A 65 -0.77 1.46 3.88
C HIS A 65 0.65 0.95 3.88
N LEU A 66 1.24 0.82 5.07
CA LEU A 66 2.49 0.11 5.29
C LEU A 66 2.20 -1.26 5.85
N LEU A 67 2.70 -2.30 5.21
CA LEU A 67 2.51 -3.68 5.62
C LEU A 67 3.86 -4.32 5.94
N THR A 68 3.90 -5.19 6.95
CA THR A 68 4.98 -6.16 7.09
C THR A 68 5.00 -7.12 5.89
N ARG A 69 6.10 -7.82 5.66
CA ARG A 69 6.17 -8.85 4.61
C ARG A 69 5.08 -9.91 4.71
N ALA A 70 4.74 -10.35 5.93
CA ALA A 70 3.70 -11.34 6.16
C ALA A 70 2.32 -10.81 5.76
N GLN A 71 2.00 -9.58 6.16
CA GLN A 71 0.76 -8.91 5.77
C GLN A 71 0.70 -8.66 4.28
N TRP A 72 1.80 -8.25 3.64
CA TRP A 72 1.85 -8.04 2.20
C TRP A 72 1.50 -9.32 1.43
N LYS A 73 2.06 -10.47 1.82
CA LYS A 73 1.72 -11.76 1.21
C LYS A 73 0.25 -12.13 1.36
N GLN A 74 -0.37 -11.78 2.47
CA GLN A 74 -1.77 -12.11 2.71
C GLN A 74 -2.74 -11.14 2.03
N GLN A 75 -2.43 -9.84 2.06
CA GLN A 75 -3.37 -8.77 1.69
C GLN A 75 -3.12 -8.23 0.28
N ALA A 76 -1.86 -8.08 -0.13
CA ALA A 76 -1.48 -7.43 -1.38
C ALA A 76 -1.16 -8.42 -2.51
N GLU A 77 -0.39 -9.47 -2.22
CA GLU A 77 0.03 -10.50 -3.20
C GLU A 77 -1.13 -11.08 -4.02
N PRO A 78 -2.32 -11.41 -3.44
CA PRO A 78 -3.45 -11.91 -4.23
C PRO A 78 -3.94 -10.92 -5.30
N CYS A 79 -3.84 -9.61 -5.05
CA CYS A 79 -4.24 -8.60 -6.04
C CYS A 79 -3.29 -8.58 -7.25
N PHE A 80 -1.99 -8.75 -7.01
CA PHE A 80 -0.98 -8.83 -8.09
C PHE A 80 -1.04 -10.15 -8.85
N LEU A 81 -1.42 -11.25 -8.20
CA LEU A 81 -1.62 -12.55 -8.83
C LEU A 81 -3.00 -12.69 -9.52
N GLY A 82 -3.88 -11.70 -9.38
CA GLY A 82 -5.24 -11.74 -9.94
C GLY A 82 -6.17 -12.73 -9.24
N THR A 83 -5.80 -13.22 -8.04
CA THR A 83 -6.56 -14.19 -7.24
C THR A 83 -7.38 -13.54 -6.13
N CYS A 84 -7.31 -12.22 -5.96
CA CYS A 84 -8.07 -11.48 -4.95
C CYS A 84 -9.59 -11.58 -5.15
N GLU A 85 -10.34 -11.46 -4.05
CA GLU A 85 -11.81 -11.44 -4.06
C GLU A 85 -12.39 -10.03 -4.28
N HIS A 86 -11.60 -8.98 -4.01
CA HIS A 86 -12.00 -7.58 -4.17
C HIS A 86 -12.53 -7.26 -5.59
N ARG A 87 -11.85 -7.75 -6.64
CA ARG A 87 -12.29 -7.57 -8.03
C ARG A 87 -13.56 -8.33 -8.37
N LYS A 88 -13.78 -9.50 -7.74
CA LYS A 88 -15.02 -10.28 -7.94
C LYS A 88 -16.22 -9.53 -7.34
N ALA A 89 -16.04 -8.93 -6.17
CA ALA A 89 -17.08 -8.13 -5.52
C ALA A 89 -17.42 -6.83 -6.28
N ALA A 90 -16.44 -6.19 -6.92
CA ALA A 90 -16.66 -4.96 -7.68
C ALA A 90 -17.41 -5.17 -9.01
N THR A 91 -17.57 -6.42 -9.46
CA THR A 91 -18.21 -6.77 -10.74
C THR A 91 -19.57 -7.47 -10.58
N ALA A 92 -20.03 -7.66 -9.34
CA ALA A 92 -21.32 -8.25 -8.99
C ALA A 92 -22.36 -7.18 -8.65
#